data_AF-A0A927W0V4-F1
#
_entry.id   AF-A0A927W0V4-F1
#
_cell.length_a   1.000
_cell.length_b   1.000
_cell.length_c   1.000
_cell.angle_alpha   90.00
_cell.angle_beta   90.00
_cell.angle_gamma   90.00
#
_symmetry.space_group_name_H-M   'P 1'
#
loop_
_entity.id
_entity.type
_entity.pdbx_description
1 polymer ?
#
loop_
_entity_poly.entity_id
_entity_poly.type
_entity_poly.pdbx_seq_one_letter_code
_entity_poly.pdbx_strand_id
1 'polypeptide(L)'
;MALIKCNLCGYEAADGRTIHGHMNRMHYDEYKATGFDLEQLTEGYKRTKSNEYRKERMKEEMGTKETKKDTTTNPKPEHLRLLNKNNGAELRAYNEGYRYIDPDDEIVYTTKEVKEEGWI
;
A
#
# COMPACT_ATOMS: atom_id res chain seq x y z
N MET A 1 -3.60 -4.93 -31.84
CA MET A 1 -3.72 -4.61 -30.40
C MET A 1 -5.14 -4.16 -30.18
N ALA A 2 -5.91 -4.83 -29.33
CA ALA A 2 -7.26 -4.37 -29.00
C ALA A 2 -7.13 -3.15 -28.07
N LEU A 3 -7.70 -2.02 -28.47
CA LEU A 3 -7.75 -0.83 -27.62
C LEU A 3 -8.83 -1.03 -26.56
N ILE A 4 -8.55 -0.56 -25.35
CA ILE A 4 -9.49 -0.54 -24.24
C ILE A 4 -10.18 0.81 -24.24
N LYS A 5 -11.51 0.82 -24.33
CA LYS A 5 -12.31 2.04 -24.38
C LYS A 5 -13.05 2.27 -23.07
N CYS A 6 -12.99 3.48 -22.53
CA CYS A 6 -13.81 3.93 -21.41
C CYS A 6 -15.25 4.17 -21.87
N ASN A 7 -16.23 3.58 -21.19
CA ASN A 7 -17.65 3.78 -21.50
C ASN A 7 -18.23 5.09 -20.92
N LEU A 8 -17.52 5.73 -19.99
CA LEU A 8 -17.98 6.96 -19.31
C LEU A 8 -17.65 8.24 -20.10
N CYS A 9 -16.48 8.29 -20.74
CA CYS A 9 -16.06 9.46 -21.53
C CYS A 9 -15.55 9.13 -22.93
N GLY A 10 -15.51 7.85 -23.32
CA GLY A 10 -15.05 7.42 -24.65
C GLY A 10 -13.53 7.39 -24.83
N TYR A 11 -12.74 7.66 -23.78
CA TYR A 11 -11.27 7.62 -23.85
C TYR A 11 -10.74 6.22 -24.20
N GLU A 12 -9.80 6.16 -25.14
CA GLU A 12 -9.21 4.90 -25.62
C GLU A 12 -7.76 4.76 -25.14
N ALA A 13 -7.40 3.57 -24.67
CA ALA A 13 -6.07 3.26 -24.16
C ALA A 13 -5.55 1.95 -24.76
N ALA A 14 -4.25 1.90 -25.04
CA ALA A 14 -3.61 0.67 -25.51
C ALA A 14 -3.44 -0.40 -24.41
N ASP A 15 -3.41 0.02 -23.14
CA ASP A 15 -3.04 -0.84 -22.01
C ASP A 15 -3.91 -0.63 -20.78
N GLY A 16 -4.07 -1.71 -20.01
CA GLY A 16 -4.84 -1.74 -18.76
C GLY A 16 -4.34 -0.76 -17.69
N ARG A 17 -3.04 -0.47 -17.65
CA ARG A 17 -2.47 0.49 -16.68
C ARG A 17 -2.89 1.93 -17.00
N THR A 18 -2.91 2.28 -18.28
CA THR A 18 -3.27 3.62 -18.74
C THR A 18 -4.75 3.89 -18.49
N ILE A 19 -5.62 2.94 -18.80
CA ILE A 19 -7.06 3.08 -18.52
C ILE A 19 -7.34 3.13 -17.01
N HIS A 20 -6.60 2.36 -16.19
CA HIS A 20 -6.72 2.43 -14.73
C HIS A 20 -6.34 3.81 -14.18
N GLY A 21 -5.26 4.40 -14.71
CA GLY A 21 -4.84 5.75 -14.34
C GLY A 21 -5.86 6.81 -14.74
N HIS A 22 -6.46 6.65 -15.92
CA HIS A 22 -7.54 7.51 -16.40
C HIS A 22 -8.79 7.43 -15.49
N MET A 23 -9.24 6.23 -15.14
CA MET A 23 -10.41 6.05 -14.24
C MET A 23 -10.20 6.69 -12.88
N ASN A 24 -9.01 6.52 -12.28
CA ASN A 24 -8.70 7.12 -10.98
C ASN A 24 -8.67 8.65 -10.99
N ARG A 25 -8.44 9.28 -12.15
CA ARG A 25 -8.34 10.74 -12.27
C ARG A 25 -9.62 11.41 -12.72
N MET A 26 -10.33 10.77 -13.65
CA MET A 26 -11.48 11.36 -14.35
C MET A 26 -12.83 10.82 -13.87
N HIS A 27 -12.87 9.57 -13.39
CA HIS A 27 -14.10 8.84 -13.06
C HIS A 27 -13.97 8.12 -11.73
N TYR A 28 -13.35 8.76 -10.73
CA TYR A 28 -13.01 8.09 -9.47
C TYR A 28 -14.25 7.58 -8.73
N ASP A 29 -15.31 8.38 -8.68
CA ASP A 29 -16.55 8.01 -7.98
C ASP A 29 -17.24 6.81 -8.63
N GLU A 30 -17.43 6.83 -9.96
CA GLU A 30 -17.97 5.70 -10.71
C GLU A 30 -17.06 4.46 -10.60
N TYR A 31 -15.74 4.65 -10.65
CA TYR A 31 -14.77 3.56 -10.56
C TYR A 31 -14.71 2.91 -9.17
N LYS A 32 -14.89 3.71 -8.11
CA LYS A 32 -15.00 3.22 -6.75
C LYS A 32 -16.32 2.48 -6.53
N ALA A 33 -17.43 2.96 -7.11
CA ALA A 33 -18.73 2.32 -7.00
C ALA A 33 -18.75 0.89 -7.56
N THR A 34 -17.96 0.61 -8.60
CA THR A 34 -17.80 -0.75 -9.16
C THR A 34 -16.78 -1.62 -8.44
N GLY A 35 -16.16 -1.12 -7.36
CA GLY A 35 -15.11 -1.83 -6.64
C GLY A 35 -13.78 -1.92 -7.41
N PHE A 36 -13.44 -0.87 -8.16
CA PHE A 36 -12.26 -0.80 -9.02
C PHE A 36 -12.27 -1.87 -10.13
N ASP A 37 -13.45 -2.10 -10.70
CA ASP A 37 -13.66 -3.09 -11.74
C ASP A 37 -13.66 -2.46 -13.14
N LEU A 38 -12.52 -2.54 -13.82
CA LEU A 38 -12.36 -1.99 -15.16
C LEU A 38 -13.23 -2.70 -16.20
N GLU A 39 -13.51 -3.99 -16.05
CA GLU A 39 -14.33 -4.76 -17.02
C GLU A 39 -15.77 -4.24 -17.08
N GLN A 40 -16.29 -3.66 -16.01
CA GLN A 40 -17.63 -3.06 -16.01
C GLN A 40 -17.68 -1.67 -16.65
N LEU A 41 -16.58 -0.92 -16.60
CA LEU A 41 -16.54 0.48 -17.06
C LEU A 41 -15.80 0.66 -18.39
N THR A 42 -15.22 -0.41 -18.92
CA THR A 42 -14.43 -0.37 -20.15
C THR A 42 -14.78 -1.51 -21.09
N GLU A 43 -14.74 -1.23 -22.37
CA GLU A 43 -14.88 -2.21 -23.44
C GLU A 43 -13.48 -2.65 -23.91
N GLY A 44 -13.27 -3.96 -24.09
CA GLY A 44 -12.00 -4.52 -24.58
C GLY A 44 -10.96 -4.82 -23.50
N TYR A 45 -11.15 -4.40 -22.24
CA TYR A 45 -10.32 -4.86 -21.13
C TYR A 45 -10.68 -6.30 -20.77
N LYS A 46 -9.70 -7.21 -20.85
CA LYS A 46 -9.81 -8.56 -20.29
C LYS A 46 -8.90 -8.67 -19.10
N ARG A 47 -9.47 -8.96 -17.94
CA ARG A 47 -8.66 -9.25 -16.74
C ARG A 47 -7.90 -10.55 -16.97
N THR A 48 -6.60 -10.55 -16.66
CA THR A 48 -5.78 -11.76 -16.76
C THR A 48 -6.17 -12.76 -15.67
N LYS A 49 -6.16 -14.07 -15.98
CA LYS A 49 -6.60 -15.15 -15.05
C LYS A 49 -5.98 -15.08 -13.64
N SER A 50 -4.76 -14.55 -13.51
CA SER A 50 -4.10 -14.37 -12.20
C SER A 50 -4.80 -13.35 -11.29
N ASN A 51 -5.50 -12.37 -11.85
CA ASN A 51 -6.30 -11.40 -11.10
C ASN A 51 -7.72 -11.90 -10.78
N GLU A 52 -8.27 -12.85 -11.55
CA GLU A 52 -9.59 -13.44 -11.32
C GLU A 52 -9.63 -14.24 -10.01
N TYR A 53 -8.64 -15.12 -9.79
CA TYR A 53 -8.50 -15.91 -8.56
C TYR A 53 -8.35 -15.04 -7.30
N ARG A 54 -7.72 -13.86 -7.43
CA ARG A 54 -7.54 -12.90 -6.34
C ARG A 54 -8.83 -12.16 -6.01
N LYS A 55 -9.68 -11.90 -7.01
CA LYS A 55 -11.00 -11.26 -6.84
C LYS A 55 -11.99 -12.20 -6.16
N GLU A 56 -12.02 -13.48 -6.56
CA GLU A 56 -12.88 -14.49 -5.91
C GLU A 56 -12.55 -14.63 -4.43
N ARG A 57 -11.26 -14.72 -4.08
CA ARG A 57 -10.82 -14.70 -2.68
C ARG A 57 -11.23 -13.44 -1.91
N MET A 58 -11.11 -12.26 -2.52
CA MET A 58 -11.53 -11.01 -1.87
C MET A 58 -13.04 -10.90 -1.66
N LYS A 59 -13.84 -11.47 -2.57
CA LYS A 59 -15.31 -11.49 -2.46
C LYS A 59 -15.77 -12.43 -1.34
N GLU A 60 -15.06 -13.54 -1.13
CA GLU A 60 -15.30 -14.47 -0.01
C GLU A 60 -14.82 -13.89 1.34
N GLU A 61 -13.71 -13.13 1.35
CA GLU A 61 -13.17 -12.50 2.57
C GLU A 61 -13.89 -11.19 3.00
N MET A 62 -14.76 -10.62 2.15
CA MET A 62 -15.53 -9.39 2.45
C MET A 62 -16.82 -9.62 3.26
N GLY A 63 -17.09 -10.86 3.70
CA GLY A 63 -18.22 -11.16 4.59
C GLY A 63 -17.98 -10.83 6.08
N THR A 64 -16.73 -10.67 6.52
CA THR A 64 -16.41 -10.48 7.94
C THR A 64 -15.01 -9.90 8.10
N LYS A 65 -14.81 -8.62 7.80
CA LYS A 65 -13.62 -7.88 8.27
C LYS A 65 -14.00 -6.47 8.66
N GLU A 66 -14.47 -6.33 9.90
CA GLU A 66 -14.10 -5.15 10.68
C GLU A 66 -12.62 -4.88 10.41
N THR A 67 -12.34 -3.65 10.01
CA THR A 67 -11.00 -3.18 9.72
C THR A 67 -10.23 -3.15 11.03
N LYS A 68 -9.77 -4.32 11.51
CA LYS A 68 -8.62 -4.40 12.39
C LYS A 68 -7.46 -3.90 11.54
N LYS A 69 -7.24 -2.58 11.60
CA LYS A 69 -5.90 -2.04 11.61
C LYS A 69 -5.15 -2.88 12.63
N ASP A 70 -4.51 -3.95 12.17
CA ASP A 70 -3.29 -4.39 12.80
C ASP A 70 -2.25 -3.32 12.46
N THR A 71 -2.45 -2.13 13.04
CA THR A 71 -1.35 -1.44 13.69
C THR A 71 -0.82 -2.48 14.66
N THR A 72 0.13 -3.30 14.19
CA THR A 72 1.27 -3.66 15.01
C THR A 72 1.79 -2.31 15.48
N THR A 73 1.22 -1.88 16.60
CA THR A 73 1.53 -0.62 17.25
C THR A 73 2.89 -0.92 17.79
N ASN A 74 3.91 -0.77 16.94
CA ASN A 74 5.28 -0.87 17.35
C ASN A 74 5.37 0.25 18.38
N PRO A 75 5.42 -0.07 19.68
CA PRO A 75 5.36 0.94 20.73
C PRO A 75 6.49 1.90 20.41
N LYS A 76 6.11 3.11 19.97
CA LYS A 76 7.08 4.11 19.57
C LYS A 76 7.32 4.90 20.84
N PRO A 77 8.48 4.78 21.47
CA PRO A 77 8.78 5.61 22.62
C PRO A 77 8.75 7.08 22.18
N GLU A 78 8.21 7.95 23.04
CA GLU A 78 7.90 9.36 22.67
C GLU A 78 9.13 10.11 22.16
N HIS A 79 10.32 9.75 22.65
CA HIS A 79 11.58 10.43 22.37
C HIS A 79 12.41 9.78 21.25
N LEU A 80 12.11 8.54 20.81
CA LEU A 80 12.89 7.91 19.74
C LEU A 80 12.14 7.83 18.41
N ARG A 81 12.86 8.07 17.32
CA ARG A 81 12.38 7.80 15.96
C ARG A 81 12.94 6.48 15.44
N LEU A 82 12.24 5.86 14.50
CA LEU A 82 12.78 4.71 13.78
C LEU A 82 13.88 5.17 12.81
N LEU A 83 14.92 4.35 12.66
CA LEU A 83 15.97 4.58 11.68
C LEU A 83 15.41 4.64 10.25
N ASN A 84 15.83 5.65 9.49
CA ASN A 84 15.46 5.85 8.11
C ASN A 84 16.35 5.03 7.18
N LYS A 85 15.79 4.00 6.55
CA LYS A 85 16.51 3.12 5.61
C LYS A 85 16.96 3.81 4.31
N ASN A 86 16.44 5.00 4.01
CA ASN A 86 16.84 5.78 2.85
C ASN A 86 18.08 6.67 3.13
N ASN A 87 18.46 6.85 4.40
CA ASN A 87 19.67 7.54 4.77
C ASN A 87 20.82 6.53 4.89
N GLY A 88 21.92 6.76 4.17
CA GLY A 88 23.04 5.82 4.14
C GLY A 88 23.67 5.57 5.51
N ALA A 89 23.73 6.59 6.38
CA ALA A 89 24.27 6.44 7.74
C ALA A 89 23.35 5.57 8.62
N GLU A 90 22.05 5.85 8.61
CA GLU A 90 21.04 5.13 9.40
C GLU A 90 20.82 3.70 8.88
N LEU A 91 21.02 3.47 7.58
CA LEU A 91 20.97 2.13 6.99
C LEU A 91 22.10 1.24 7.52
N ARG A 92 23.30 1.78 7.78
CA ARG A 92 24.39 0.99 8.38
C ARG A 92 24.03 0.56 9.79
N ALA A 93 23.58 1.50 10.63
CA ALA A 93 23.10 1.19 11.98
C ALA A 93 21.94 0.16 11.95
N TYR A 94 21.02 0.29 10.99
CA TYR A 94 19.95 -0.68 10.81
C TYR A 94 20.46 -2.09 10.49
N ASN A 95 21.50 -2.21 9.65
CA ASN A 95 22.12 -3.51 9.34
C ASN A 95 22.92 -4.09 10.51
N GLU A 96 23.44 -3.24 11.40
CA GLU A 96 24.12 -3.66 12.62
C GLU A 96 23.15 -4.11 13.74
N GLY A 97 21.84 -3.94 13.53
CA GLY A 97 20.79 -4.41 14.45
C GLY A 97 20.12 -3.31 15.28
N TYR A 98 20.49 -2.05 15.07
CA TYR A 98 19.81 -0.91 15.68
C TYR A 98 18.47 -0.66 14.99
N ARG A 99 17.51 -0.11 15.73
CA ARG A 99 16.15 0.11 15.22
C ARG A 99 15.63 1.51 15.48
N TYR A 100 16.07 2.12 16.58
CA TYR A 100 15.64 3.43 17.04
C TYR A 100 16.84 4.38 17.07
N ILE A 101 16.57 5.68 16.90
CA ILE A 101 17.54 6.75 17.04
C ILE A 101 16.88 7.88 17.83
N ASP A 102 17.61 8.43 18.78
CA ASP A 102 17.25 9.66 19.46
C ASP A 102 17.60 10.85 18.53
N PRO A 103 16.63 11.70 18.14
CA PRO A 103 16.89 12.81 17.25
C PRO A 103 17.61 13.99 17.90
N ASP A 104 17.62 14.08 19.24
CA ASP A 104 18.26 15.16 19.99
C ASP A 104 19.75 14.86 20.23
N ASP A 105 20.07 13.61 20.59
CA ASP A 105 21.43 13.17 20.91
C ASP A 105 22.11 12.34 19.79
N GLU A 106 21.38 12.02 18.71
CA GLU A 106 21.83 11.16 17.58
C GLU A 106 22.30 9.75 18.02
N ILE A 107 21.89 9.28 19.20
CA ILE A 107 22.23 7.98 19.75
C ILE A 107 21.29 6.91 19.19
N VAL A 108 21.84 5.79 18.74
CA VAL A 108 21.07 4.65 18.20
C VAL A 108 20.84 3.57 19.25
N TYR A 109 19.64 2.99 19.26
CA TYR A 109 19.23 1.95 20.20
C TYR A 109 18.67 0.73 19.46
N THR A 110 18.98 -0.45 19.98
CA THR A 110 18.36 -1.71 19.57
C THR A 110 16.98 -1.86 20.20
N THR A 111 16.13 -2.71 19.62
CA THR A 111 14.83 -3.03 20.23
C THR A 111 14.95 -3.66 21.63
N LYS A 112 16.09 -4.31 21.92
CA LYS A 112 16.35 -4.90 23.24
C LYS A 112 16.58 -3.81 24.29
N GLU A 113 17.44 -2.84 23.98
CA GLU A 113 17.73 -1.72 24.88
C GLU A 113 16.49 -0.88 25.20
N VAL A 114 15.70 -0.54 24.17
CA VAL A 114 14.44 0.21 24.36
C VAL A 114 13.45 -0.53 25.27
N LYS A 115 13.45 -1.87 25.25
CA LYS A 115 12.62 -2.71 26.11
C LYS A 115 13.20 -2.86 27.52
N GLU A 116 14.52 -2.93 27.66
CA GLU A 116 15.20 -2.99 28.97
C GLU A 116 15.04 -1.68 29.74
N GLU A 117 15.06 -0.54 29.03
CA GLU A 117 14.82 0.79 29.59
C GLU A 117 13.34 1.07 29.90
N GLY A 118 12.42 0.16 29.53
CA GLY A 118 10.99 0.30 29.78
C GLY A 118 10.31 1.39 28.96
N TRP A 119 10.92 1.81 27.86
CA TRP A 119 10.31 2.76 26.94
C TRP A 119 9.23 2.10 26.07
N ILE A 120 9.19 0.76 26.04
CA ILE A 120 8.20 -0.07 25.35
C ILE A 120 7.84 -1.36 26.12
#